data_AF-A0A921HQC9-F1
#
_entry.id   AF-A0A921HQC9-F1
#
_cell.length_a   1.000
_cell.length_b   1.000
_cell.length_c   1.000
_cell.angle_alpha   90.00
_cell.angle_beta   90.00
_cell.angle_gamma   90.00
#
_symmetry.space_group_name_H-M   'P 1'
#
loop_
_entity.id
_entity.type
_entity.pdbx_description
1 polymer ?
#
loop_
_entity_poly.entity_id
_entity_poly.type
_entity_poly.pdbx_seq_one_letter_code
_entity_poly.pdbx_strand_id
1 'polypeptide(L)' 'MNTVEQVEKAVNAVNDLCGHCPVCTPECPIAVARRALEGYKYDLQSYYQSEQEI' A
#
# COMPACT_ATOMS: atom_id res chain seq x y z
N MET A 1 11.44 -10.74 2.76
CA MET A 1 10.54 -10.02 1.82
C MET A 1 9.12 -10.20 2.33
N ASN A 2 8.31 -9.15 2.39
CA ASN A 2 6.90 -9.29 2.75
C ASN A 2 6.11 -9.92 1.60
N THR A 3 5.05 -10.65 1.92
CA THR A 3 4.11 -11.16 0.91
C THR A 3 3.13 -10.06 0.48
N VAL A 4 2.54 -10.20 -0.71
CA VAL A 4 1.48 -9.28 -1.19
C VAL A 4 0.33 -9.20 -0.20
N GLU A 5 -0.07 -10.33 0.40
CA GLU A 5 -1.14 -10.38 1.41
C GLU A 5 -0.78 -9.58 2.68
N GLN A 6 0.47 -9.67 3.15
CA GLN A 6 0.92 -8.88 4.30
C GLN A 6 0.89 -7.39 4.02
N VAL A 7 1.27 -6.96 2.81
CA VAL A 7 1.22 -5.55 2.41
C VAL A 7 -0.23 -5.08 2.26
N GLU A 8 -1.12 -5.91 1.74
CA GLU A 8 -2.55 -5.61 1.66
C GLU A 8 -3.19 -5.40 3.04
N LYS A 9 -2.86 -6.24 4.02
CA LYS A 9 -3.29 -6.03 5.41
C LYS A 9 -2.79 -4.69 5.97
N ALA A 10 -1.56 -4.29 5.64
CA ALA A 10 -1.02 -3.00 6.06
C ALA A 10 -1.75 -1.82 5.39
N VAL A 11 -2.08 -1.92 4.09
CA VAL A 11 -2.89 -0.90 3.39
C VAL A 11 -4.25 -0.73 4.06
N ASN A 12 -4.92 -1.83 4.38
CA ASN A 12 -6.22 -1.80 5.06
C ASN A 12 -6.11 -1.17 6.45
N ALA A 13 -5.10 -1.53 7.25
CA ALA A 13 -4.89 -0.90 8.55
C ALA A 13 -4.64 0.62 8.44
N VAL A 14 -3.90 1.08 7.43
CA VAL A 14 -3.71 2.52 7.19
C VAL A 14 -5.02 3.21 6.78
N ASN A 15 -5.86 2.54 5.99
CA ASN A 15 -7.19 3.06 5.64
C ASN A 15 -8.11 3.17 6.85
N ASP A 16 -8.10 2.17 7.74
CA ASP A 16 -8.91 2.17 8.96
C ASP A 16 -8.51 3.29 9.95
N LEU A 17 -7.23 3.71 9.91
CA LEU A 17 -6.73 4.84 10.68
C LEU A 17 -7.12 6.21 10.09
N CYS A 18 -7.70 6.25 8.88
CA CYS A 18 -8.13 7.49 8.26
C CYS A 18 -9.31 8.10 9.02
N GLY A 19 -9.08 9.26 9.68
CA GLY A 19 -10.13 9.99 10.39
C GLY A 19 -11.11 10.77 9.50
N HIS A 20 -11.03 10.62 8.18
CA HIS A 20 -11.88 11.34 7.20
C HIS A 20 -11.99 12.84 7.49
N CYS A 21 -10.83 13.50 7.63
CA CYS A 21 -10.75 14.92 7.95
C CYS A 21 -11.57 15.79 6.97
N PRO A 22 -12.13 16.93 7.42
CA PRO A 22 -12.91 17.83 6.56
C PRO A 22 -12.15 18.33 5.32
N VAL A 23 -10.82 18.37 5.39
CA VAL A 23 -9.94 18.68 4.28
C VAL A 23 -8.96 17.53 4.08
N CYS A 24 -9.05 16.86 2.93
CA CYS A 24 -8.06 15.88 2.49
C CYS A 24 -6.97 16.59 1.67
N THR A 25 -5.71 16.26 1.96
CA THR A 25 -4.54 16.78 1.24
C THR A 25 -3.60 15.64 0.83
N PRO A 26 -2.90 15.75 -0.31
CA PRO A 26 -1.82 14.84 -0.66
C PRO A 26 -0.69 14.80 0.38
N GLU A 27 -0.51 15.83 1.20
CA GLU A 27 0.53 15.81 2.25
C GLU A 27 0.04 15.15 3.55
N CYS A 28 -1.18 14.61 3.57
CA CYS A 28 -1.72 13.91 4.73
C CYS A 28 -0.89 12.64 5.02
N PRO A 29 -0.44 12.43 6.27
CA PRO A 29 0.37 11.26 6.63
C PRO A 29 -0.27 9.92 6.21
N ILE A 30 -1.59 9.78 6.36
CA ILE A 30 -2.34 8.59 5.92
C ILE A 30 -2.26 8.42 4.39
N ALA A 31 -2.40 9.51 3.64
CA ALA A 31 -2.36 9.47 2.18
C ALA A 31 -0.96 9.15 1.67
N VAL A 32 0.09 9.66 2.33
CA VAL A 32 1.50 9.34 2.04
C VAL A 32 1.80 7.87 2.35
N ALA A 33 1.41 7.39 3.53
CA ALA A 33 1.62 6.00 3.93
C ALA A 33 0.91 5.01 3.00
N ARG A 34 -0.36 5.29 2.65
CA ARG A 34 -1.12 4.47 1.70
C ARG A 34 -0.42 4.37 0.35
N ARG A 35 0.00 5.51 -0.22
CA ARG A 35 0.72 5.53 -1.51
C ARG A 35 2.01 4.71 -1.49
N ALA A 36 2.79 4.81 -0.42
CA ALA A 36 4.01 4.04 -0.29
C ALA A 36 3.74 2.53 -0.26
N LEU A 37 2.72 2.10 0.50
CA LEU A 37 2.34 0.70 0.60
C LEU A 37 1.72 0.16 -0.70
N GLU A 38 0.91 0.95 -1.40
CA GLU A 38 0.35 0.60 -2.70
C GLU A 38 1.45 0.44 -3.76
N GLY A 39 2.43 1.34 -3.79
CA GLY A 39 3.62 1.20 -4.63
C GLY A 39 4.41 -0.07 -4.32
N TYR A 40 4.67 -0.34 -3.03
CA TYR A 40 5.36 -1.56 -2.63
C TYR A 40 4.58 -2.84 -2.99
N LYS A 41 3.25 -2.82 -2.86
CA LYS A 41 2.38 -3.93 -3.28
C LYS A 41 2.53 -4.20 -4.78
N TYR A 42 2.52 -3.14 -5.60
CA TYR A 42 2.73 -3.24 -7.03
C TYR A 42 4.09 -3.86 -7.36
N ASP A 43 5.16 -3.37 -6.73
CA ASP A 43 6.52 -3.89 -6.95
C ASP A 43 6.63 -5.38 -6.62
N LEU A 44 6.02 -5.82 -5.51
CA LEU A 44 5.98 -7.24 -5.15
C LEU A 44 5.19 -8.08 -6.16
N GLN A 45 4.03 -7.59 -6.62
CA GLN A 45 3.23 -8.29 -7.61
C GLN A 45 3.99 -8.44 -8.93
N SER A 46 4.63 -7.38 -9.41
CA SER A 46 5.47 -7.43 -10.61
C SER A 46 6.64 -8.39 -10.44
N TYR A 47 7.32 -8.36 -9.30
CA TYR A 47 8.42 -9.28 -8.99
C TYR A 47 7.99 -10.75 -9.10
N TYR A 48 6.88 -11.12 -8.44
CA TYR A 48 6.40 -12.51 -8.46
C TYR A 48 5.83 -12.93 -9.82
N GLN A 49 5.25 -12.01 -10.59
CA GLN A 49 4.83 -12.30 -11.97
C GLN A 49 6.03 -12.60 -12.87
N SER A 50 7.08 -11.78 -12.79
CA SER A 50 8.31 -12.00 -13.55
C SER A 50 9.03 -13.29 -13.17
N GLU A 51 8.96 -13.74 -11.91
CA GLU A 51 9.53 -15.03 -11.49
C GLU A 51 8.74 -16.26 -12.00
N GLN A 52 7.45 -16.12 -12.34
CA GLN A 52 6.63 -17.22 -12.85
C GLN A 52 6.67 -17.38 -14.38
N GLU A 53 7.21 -16.40 -15.10
CA GLU A 53 7.35 -16.41 -16.56
C GLU A 53 8.70 -16.99 -17.05
N ILE A 54 9.53 -17.53 -16.14
CA ILE A 54 10.85 -18.14 -16.41
C ILE A 54 10.82 -19.66 -16.21
#